data_AF-F0W5P4-F1
#
_entry.id   AF-F0W5P4-F1
#
_cell.length_a   1.000
_cell.length_b   1.000
_cell.length_c   1.000
_cell.angle_alpha   90.00
_cell.angle_beta   90.00
_cell.angle_gamma   90.00
#
_symmetry.space_group_name_H-M   'P 1'
#
loop_
_entity.id
_entity.type
_entity.pdbx_description
1 polymer ?
#
loop_
_entity_poly.entity_id
_entity_poly.type
_entity_poly.pdbx_seq_one_letter_code
_entity_poly.pdbx_strand_id
1 'polypeptide(L)'
;MNKPIDVRIVCELGHLQEECTTKLTDRDILLAPNLFHDYPKQAIYDQLVNEIENCGLPTSDLLKLWHGNDKFGGTHFIADAKMAWKKACPTFKLELDRVERFFGMKIRATPAMKPEKAVLQNFTVGVSFGATRDAATKTVVSLPQADGSIYAFAKDTNILWRHGILQDNLVRNEGRISIIAWGMVDQMTPVSVAETVVQPI
;
A
#
# COMPACT_ATOMS: atom_id res chain seq x y z
N MET A 1 -22.65 10.09 21.04
CA MET A 1 -21.42 10.36 20.26
C MET A 1 -20.59 9.11 20.29
N ASN A 2 -20.24 8.53 19.14
CA ASN A 2 -19.32 7.39 19.10
C ASN A 2 -17.96 7.86 19.60
N LYS A 3 -17.34 7.11 20.52
CA LYS A 3 -16.00 7.38 21.06
C LYS A 3 -15.02 7.60 19.88
N PRO A 4 -14.17 8.65 19.91
CA PRO A 4 -13.11 8.80 18.93
C PRO A 4 -12.25 7.53 18.90
N ILE A 5 -12.01 7.00 17.70
CA ILE A 5 -11.14 5.85 17.51
C ILE A 5 -9.73 6.41 17.33
N ASP A 6 -8.83 6.05 18.23
CA ASP A 6 -7.41 6.36 18.18
C ASP A 6 -6.72 5.66 17.00
N VAL A 7 -5.65 6.27 16.52
CA VAL A 7 -4.77 5.71 15.49
C VAL A 7 -3.34 6.04 15.90
N ARG A 8 -2.42 5.08 15.71
CA ARG A 8 -0.99 5.29 15.96
C ARG A 8 -0.28 5.42 14.62
N ILE A 9 0.49 6.50 14.43
CA ILE A 9 1.35 6.66 13.26
C ILE A 9 2.74 6.15 13.63
N VAL A 10 3.24 5.20 12.85
CA VAL A 10 4.56 4.59 13.00
C VAL A 10 5.41 4.98 11.81
N CYS A 11 6.65 5.41 12.06
CA CYS A 11 7.62 5.68 11.01
C CYS A 11 8.82 4.75 11.20
N GLU A 12 9.03 3.84 10.25
CA GLU A 12 10.18 2.97 10.19
C GLU A 12 11.01 3.33 8.97
N LEU A 13 12.21 3.87 9.16
CA LEU A 13 12.91 4.50 8.04
C LEU A 13 13.26 3.51 6.94
N GLY A 14 13.52 2.23 7.25
CA GLY A 14 13.72 1.16 6.26
C GLY A 14 15.06 1.16 5.51
N HIS A 15 15.95 2.12 5.78
CA HIS A 15 17.28 2.20 5.13
C HIS A 15 18.41 1.50 5.88
N LEU A 16 18.24 1.22 7.18
CA LEU A 16 19.28 0.64 8.04
C LEU A 16 19.05 -0.84 8.35
N GLN A 17 17.84 -1.35 8.11
CA GLN A 17 17.38 -2.64 8.57
C GLN A 17 16.65 -3.34 7.43
N GLU A 18 16.96 -4.62 7.21
CA GLU A 18 16.28 -5.44 6.21
C GLU A 18 14.87 -5.87 6.66
N GLU A 19 14.57 -5.71 7.95
CA GLU A 19 13.33 -6.12 8.60
C GLU A 19 12.77 -4.99 9.47
N CYS A 20 11.45 -4.91 9.55
CA CYS A 20 10.69 -4.00 10.41
C CYS A 20 10.83 -4.47 11.86
N THR A 21 11.49 -3.66 12.69
CA THR A 21 11.71 -4.01 14.10
C THR A 21 10.57 -3.54 15.00
N THR A 22 9.76 -2.60 14.51
CA THR A 22 8.63 -2.05 15.26
C THR A 22 7.52 -3.08 15.42
N LYS A 23 7.13 -3.35 16.67
CA LYS A 23 5.95 -4.16 16.99
C LYS A 23 4.67 -3.42 16.61
N LEU A 24 3.98 -3.93 15.60
CA LEU A 24 2.77 -3.34 15.06
C LEU A 24 1.54 -3.65 15.93
N THR A 25 0.60 -2.70 15.95
CA THR A 25 -0.76 -2.91 16.46
C THR A 25 -1.78 -2.95 15.33
N ASP A 26 -3.00 -3.38 15.62
CA ASP A 26 -4.10 -3.34 14.66
C ASP A 26 -4.59 -1.91 14.30
N ARG A 27 -4.19 -0.88 15.07
CA ARG A 27 -4.51 0.54 14.83
C ARG A 27 -3.35 1.37 14.28
N ASP A 28 -2.36 0.71 13.68
CA ASP A 28 -1.23 1.43 13.09
C ASP A 28 -1.53 1.92 11.67
N ILE A 29 -1.07 3.14 11.39
CA ILE A 29 -0.66 3.59 10.06
C ILE A 29 0.86 3.57 10.07
N LEU A 30 1.49 2.82 9.17
CA LEU A 30 2.94 2.77 9.08
C LEU A 30 3.44 3.48 7.82
N LEU A 31 4.56 4.17 7.97
CA LEU A 31 5.34 4.76 6.89
C LEU A 31 6.72 4.14 6.87
N ALA A 32 7.19 3.77 5.67
CA ALA A 32 8.59 3.44 5.44
C ALA A 32 9.15 4.18 4.22
N PRO A 33 9.70 5.39 4.40
CA PRO A 33 10.05 6.25 3.29
C PRO A 33 11.30 5.81 2.52
N ASN A 34 12.20 5.05 3.15
CA ASN A 34 13.51 4.77 2.57
C ASN A 34 13.76 3.27 2.33
N LEU A 35 12.72 2.42 2.21
CA LEU A 35 12.95 0.98 1.95
C LEU A 35 13.55 0.69 0.56
N PHE A 36 13.39 1.61 -0.39
CA PHE A 36 13.93 1.53 -1.75
C PHE A 36 15.00 2.59 -2.04
N HIS A 37 15.63 3.15 -0.99
CA HIS A 37 16.63 4.22 -1.13
C HIS A 37 17.91 3.80 -1.87
N ASP A 38 18.17 2.50 -1.92
CA ASP A 38 19.28 1.87 -2.63
C ASP A 38 19.12 1.93 -4.16
N TYR A 39 17.95 2.32 -4.67
CA TYR A 39 17.74 2.58 -6.08
C TYR A 39 17.91 4.07 -6.41
N PRO A 40 18.50 4.40 -7.57
CA PRO A 40 18.43 5.76 -8.08
C PRO A 40 16.97 6.21 -8.19
N LYS A 41 16.74 7.49 -7.91
CA LYS A 41 15.42 8.12 -8.03
C LYS A 41 14.82 7.83 -9.42
N GLN A 42 13.54 7.45 -9.46
CA GLN A 42 12.75 7.03 -10.62
C GLN A 42 13.16 5.71 -11.29
N ALA A 43 14.27 5.07 -10.92
CA ALA A 43 14.73 3.87 -11.64
C ALA A 43 13.72 2.73 -11.63
N ILE A 44 13.06 2.48 -10.49
CA ILE A 44 12.02 1.45 -10.37
C ILE A 44 10.77 1.84 -11.17
N TYR A 45 10.37 3.11 -11.12
CA TYR A 45 9.24 3.61 -11.91
C TYR A 45 9.47 3.38 -13.42
N ASP A 46 10.64 3.78 -13.92
CA ASP A 46 10.98 3.63 -15.34
C ASP A 46 11.01 2.16 -15.77
N GLN A 47 11.56 1.28 -14.92
CA GLN A 47 11.54 -0.16 -15.15
C GLN A 47 10.12 -0.72 -15.19
N LEU A 48 9.26 -0.34 -14.25
CA LEU A 48 7.86 -0.79 -14.23
C LEU A 48 7.10 -0.33 -15.47
N VAL A 49 7.27 0.93 -15.89
CA VAL A 49 6.65 1.45 -17.12
C VAL A 49 7.12 0.65 -18.33
N ASN A 50 8.44 0.47 -18.47
CA ASN A 50 9.01 -0.30 -19.57
C ASN A 50 8.51 -1.75 -19.58
N GLU A 51 8.42 -2.41 -18.42
CA GLU A 51 7.88 -3.77 -18.30
C GLU A 51 6.40 -3.84 -18.67
N ILE A 52 5.58 -2.86 -18.27
CA ILE A 52 4.16 -2.77 -18.63
C ILE A 52 3.99 -2.63 -20.15
N GLU A 53 4.77 -1.75 -20.78
CA GLU A 53 4.72 -1.50 -22.22
C GLU A 53 5.20 -2.70 -23.04
N ASN A 54 6.13 -3.49 -22.50
CA ASN A 54 6.78 -4.61 -23.19
C ASN A 54 6.36 -5.99 -22.66
N CYS A 55 5.28 -6.10 -21.88
CA CYS A 55 4.84 -7.38 -21.31
C CYS A 55 4.22 -8.36 -22.32
N GLY A 56 4.16 -7.98 -23.61
CA GLY A 56 3.59 -8.79 -24.69
C GLY A 56 2.06 -8.76 -24.76
N LEU A 57 1.41 -7.88 -24.00
CA LEU A 57 -0.04 -7.65 -24.05
C LEU A 57 -0.32 -6.21 -24.51
N PRO A 58 -1.40 -5.99 -25.29
CA PRO A 58 -1.87 -4.63 -25.56
C PRO A 58 -2.19 -3.88 -24.25
N THR A 59 -1.76 -2.63 -24.15
CA THR A 59 -1.99 -1.81 -22.94
C THR A 59 -3.48 -1.70 -22.57
N SER A 60 -4.37 -1.63 -23.57
CA SER A 60 -5.83 -1.61 -23.37
C SER A 60 -6.38 -2.91 -22.74
N ASP A 61 -5.69 -4.02 -22.94
CA ASP A 61 -6.06 -5.32 -22.39
C ASP A 61 -5.54 -5.49 -20.97
N LEU A 62 -4.33 -4.98 -20.71
CA LEU A 62 -3.70 -5.01 -19.40
C LEU A 62 -4.32 -3.98 -18.44
N LEU A 63 -4.39 -2.72 -18.83
CA LEU A 63 -4.79 -1.60 -17.96
C LEU A 63 -6.28 -1.30 -18.11
N LYS A 64 -7.03 -1.54 -17.05
CA LYS A 64 -8.48 -1.28 -16.98
C LYS A 64 -8.75 -0.05 -16.14
N LEU A 65 -9.64 0.81 -16.62
CA LEU A 65 -10.06 1.99 -15.87
C LEU A 65 -10.86 1.55 -14.63
N TRP A 66 -10.50 2.05 -13.46
CA TRP A 66 -11.00 1.62 -12.16
C TRP A 66 -11.72 2.75 -11.40
N HIS A 67 -12.56 2.38 -10.43
CA HIS A 67 -13.50 3.25 -9.69
C HIS A 67 -14.58 3.97 -10.52
N GLY A 68 -14.73 3.64 -11.80
CA GLY A 68 -15.84 4.11 -12.61
C GLY A 68 -17.16 3.40 -12.26
N ASN A 69 -18.26 4.00 -12.66
CA ASN A 69 -19.60 3.40 -12.67
C ASN A 69 -20.42 3.99 -13.82
N ASP A 70 -21.70 3.64 -13.92
CA ASP A 70 -22.59 4.10 -15.00
C ASP A 70 -22.77 5.63 -15.06
N LYS A 71 -22.37 6.36 -14.01
CA LYS A 71 -22.51 7.82 -13.89
C LYS A 71 -21.18 8.56 -13.96
N PHE A 72 -20.08 7.91 -13.63
CA PHE A 72 -18.75 8.52 -13.54
C PHE A 72 -17.71 7.65 -14.25
N GLY A 73 -16.89 8.27 -15.10
CA GLY A 73 -15.70 7.62 -15.61
C GLY A 73 -14.80 7.14 -14.47
N GLY A 74 -13.98 6.12 -14.74
CA GLY A 74 -12.99 5.70 -13.75
C GLY A 74 -11.84 6.70 -13.62
N THR A 75 -11.13 6.60 -12.51
CA THR A 75 -10.24 7.66 -12.02
C THR A 75 -8.75 7.35 -12.18
N HIS A 76 -8.42 6.07 -12.29
CA HIS A 76 -7.07 5.59 -12.53
C HIS A 76 -7.13 4.21 -13.19
N PHE A 77 -6.00 3.72 -13.69
CA PHE A 77 -5.90 2.39 -14.27
C PHE A 77 -5.44 1.36 -13.22
N ILE A 78 -5.94 0.13 -13.36
CA ILE A 78 -5.45 -1.04 -12.63
C ILE A 78 -5.03 -2.11 -13.63
N ALA A 79 -3.92 -2.80 -13.35
CA ALA A 79 -3.53 -3.97 -14.13
C ALA A 79 -4.49 -5.14 -13.87
N ASP A 80 -5.02 -5.75 -14.93
CA ASP A 80 -5.90 -6.91 -14.81
C ASP A 80 -5.12 -8.12 -14.31
N ALA A 81 -5.38 -8.51 -13.06
CA ALA A 81 -4.71 -9.63 -12.42
C ALA A 81 -4.98 -10.99 -13.09
N LYS A 82 -6.01 -11.10 -13.95
CA LYS A 82 -6.34 -12.30 -14.72
C LYS A 82 -5.43 -12.51 -15.93
N MET A 83 -4.78 -11.43 -16.39
CA MET A 83 -3.85 -11.50 -17.51
C MET A 83 -2.48 -12.03 -17.06
N ALA A 84 -1.76 -12.68 -17.96
CA ALA A 84 -0.49 -13.37 -17.67
C ALA A 84 0.75 -12.44 -17.68
N TRP A 85 0.59 -11.16 -17.32
CA TRP A 85 1.66 -10.15 -17.40
C TRP A 85 2.75 -10.33 -16.35
N LYS A 86 2.44 -10.88 -15.18
CA LYS A 86 3.37 -10.95 -14.02
C LYS A 86 4.70 -11.64 -14.35
N LYS A 87 4.71 -12.60 -15.28
CA LYS A 87 5.94 -13.30 -15.71
C LYS A 87 6.88 -12.39 -16.50
N ALA A 88 6.35 -11.39 -17.18
CA ALA A 88 7.10 -10.41 -17.98
C ALA A 88 7.43 -9.14 -17.18
N CYS A 89 6.99 -9.05 -15.92
CA CYS A 89 7.23 -7.89 -15.05
C CYS A 89 8.01 -8.28 -13.79
N PRO A 90 9.32 -8.57 -13.88
CA PRO A 90 10.13 -8.99 -12.75
C PRO A 90 10.28 -7.92 -11.67
N THR A 91 10.20 -6.63 -12.00
CA THR A 91 10.25 -5.54 -11.02
C THR A 91 9.06 -5.57 -10.06
N PHE A 92 7.88 -6.00 -10.53
CA PHE A 92 6.72 -6.26 -9.67
C PHE A 92 7.03 -7.34 -8.62
N LYS A 93 7.71 -8.43 -9.00
CA LYS A 93 8.10 -9.47 -8.06
C LYS A 93 9.15 -8.99 -7.06
N LEU A 94 10.13 -8.20 -7.52
CA LEU A 94 11.16 -7.63 -6.67
C LEU A 94 10.58 -6.80 -5.52
N GLU A 95 9.58 -5.97 -5.83
CA GLU A 95 8.88 -5.16 -4.82
C GLU A 95 8.17 -6.05 -3.80
N LEU A 96 7.38 -7.03 -4.25
CA LEU A 96 6.67 -7.94 -3.36
C LEU A 96 7.64 -8.69 -2.44
N ASP A 97 8.74 -9.23 -2.99
CA ASP A 97 9.74 -9.98 -2.21
C ASP A 97 10.39 -9.10 -1.13
N ARG A 98 10.64 -7.81 -1.44
CA ARG A 98 11.21 -6.87 -0.46
C ARG A 98 10.20 -6.51 0.63
N VAL A 99 8.93 -6.31 0.27
CA VAL A 99 7.85 -6.07 1.23
C VAL A 99 7.60 -7.28 2.13
N GLU A 100 7.59 -8.50 1.57
CA GLU A 100 7.46 -9.73 2.36
C GLU A 100 8.58 -9.86 3.39
N ARG A 101 9.83 -9.65 2.95
CA ARG A 101 11.00 -9.68 3.85
C ARG A 101 10.91 -8.62 4.92
N PHE A 102 10.70 -7.36 4.53
CA PHE A 102 10.74 -6.25 5.47
C PHE A 102 9.67 -6.36 6.54
N PHE A 103 8.43 -6.70 6.18
CA PHE A 103 7.36 -6.79 7.18
C PHE A 103 7.20 -8.18 7.81
N GLY A 104 8.00 -9.18 7.40
CA GLY A 104 7.70 -10.58 7.72
C GLY A 104 6.30 -10.96 7.26
N MET A 105 5.86 -10.42 6.11
CA MET A 105 4.50 -10.47 5.64
C MET A 105 4.31 -11.67 4.72
N LYS A 106 3.24 -12.43 4.94
CA LYS A 106 2.77 -13.46 4.02
C LYS A 106 1.72 -12.87 3.09
N ILE A 107 2.10 -12.50 1.86
CA ILE A 107 1.20 -11.87 0.89
C ILE A 107 0.14 -12.88 0.41
N ARG A 108 -1.09 -12.38 0.24
CA ARG A 108 -2.24 -13.12 -0.28
C ARG A 108 -2.91 -12.34 -1.41
N ALA A 109 -3.10 -12.99 -2.55
CA ALA A 109 -3.60 -12.36 -3.78
C ALA A 109 -5.13 -12.08 -3.80
N THR A 110 -5.76 -11.80 -2.66
CA THR A 110 -7.21 -11.52 -2.59
C THR A 110 -7.53 -10.34 -1.68
N PRO A 111 -8.15 -9.25 -2.21
CA PRO A 111 -8.59 -8.12 -1.40
C PRO A 111 -9.76 -8.50 -0.47
N ALA A 112 -9.80 -7.90 0.73
CA ALA A 112 -10.76 -8.16 1.81
C ALA A 112 -12.17 -7.59 1.58
N MET A 113 -12.64 -7.52 0.34
CA MET A 113 -13.97 -6.94 0.05
C MET A 113 -15.14 -7.84 0.53
N LYS A 114 -14.86 -9.08 0.95
CA LYS A 114 -15.84 -9.99 1.55
C LYS A 114 -15.44 -10.31 3.00
N PRO A 115 -16.37 -10.40 3.97
CA PRO A 115 -16.06 -10.69 5.38
C PRO A 115 -15.20 -11.94 5.58
N GLU A 116 -15.48 -13.01 4.84
CA GLU A 116 -14.72 -14.26 4.86
C GLU A 116 -13.27 -14.10 4.34
N LYS A 117 -13.00 -13.07 3.53
CA LYS A 117 -11.65 -12.73 3.05
C LYS A 117 -10.94 -11.74 3.96
N ALA A 118 -11.69 -10.97 4.75
CA ALA A 118 -11.13 -10.03 5.72
C ALA A 118 -10.38 -10.73 6.85
N VAL A 119 -10.79 -11.95 7.24
CA VAL A 119 -10.06 -12.74 8.24
C VAL A 119 -8.72 -13.30 7.71
N LEU A 120 -8.48 -13.23 6.40
CA LEU A 120 -7.28 -13.77 5.76
C LEU A 120 -6.13 -12.74 5.69
N GLN A 121 -6.36 -11.51 6.11
CA GLN A 121 -5.37 -10.44 6.10
C GLN A 121 -5.51 -9.53 7.32
N ASN A 122 -4.38 -9.03 7.81
CA ASN A 122 -4.35 -8.02 8.87
C ASN A 122 -3.48 -6.81 8.49
N PHE A 123 -2.96 -6.78 7.26
CA PHE A 123 -2.06 -5.74 6.79
C PHE A 123 -2.28 -5.46 5.30
N THR A 124 -2.47 -4.17 4.98
CA THR A 124 -2.46 -3.63 3.62
C THR A 124 -1.24 -2.75 3.49
N VAL A 125 -0.44 -2.95 2.46
CA VAL A 125 0.75 -2.13 2.18
C VAL A 125 0.71 -1.63 0.75
N GLY A 126 1.03 -0.35 0.57
CA GLY A 126 1.17 0.29 -0.73
C GLY A 126 2.56 0.89 -0.87
N VAL A 127 3.22 0.57 -1.97
CA VAL A 127 4.49 1.16 -2.37
C VAL A 127 4.25 2.11 -3.54
N SER A 128 4.90 3.27 -3.50
CA SER A 128 4.69 4.34 -4.48
C SER A 128 5.95 4.58 -5.30
N PHE A 129 5.82 4.63 -6.62
CA PHE A 129 6.91 4.94 -7.54
C PHE A 129 6.51 6.04 -8.50
N GLY A 130 7.44 6.94 -8.83
CA GLY A 130 7.22 8.09 -9.70
C GLY A 130 6.74 9.34 -8.94
N ALA A 131 5.78 10.06 -9.50
CA ALA A 131 5.37 11.36 -8.97
C ALA A 131 4.73 11.27 -7.57
N THR A 132 5.06 12.21 -6.68
CA THR A 132 4.49 12.26 -5.34
C THR A 132 2.99 12.52 -5.35
N ARG A 133 2.23 11.73 -4.59
CA ARG A 133 0.79 11.94 -4.31
C ARG A 133 0.49 11.67 -2.85
N ASP A 134 -0.58 12.25 -2.34
CA ASP A 134 -0.96 12.07 -0.95
C ASP A 134 -1.82 10.82 -0.76
N ALA A 135 -1.38 9.92 0.12
CA ALA A 135 -2.26 8.93 0.73
C ALA A 135 -2.98 9.61 1.90
N ALA A 136 -4.28 9.79 1.76
CA ALA A 136 -5.07 10.52 2.74
C ALA A 136 -6.23 9.68 3.25
N THR A 137 -6.59 9.93 4.51
CA THR A 137 -7.90 9.56 5.03
C THR A 137 -8.91 10.63 4.63
N LYS A 138 -10.21 10.31 4.68
CA LYS A 138 -11.31 11.15 4.15
C LYS A 138 -11.15 12.67 4.36
N THR A 139 -10.57 13.14 5.48
CA THR A 139 -10.18 14.56 5.69
C THR A 139 -9.17 14.79 6.83
N VAL A 140 -8.65 13.76 7.50
CA VAL A 140 -8.03 13.92 8.84
C VAL A 140 -6.50 13.82 8.82
N VAL A 141 -5.96 12.93 7.98
CA VAL A 141 -4.52 12.68 7.88
C VAL A 141 -4.17 12.61 6.41
N SER A 142 -3.14 13.35 5.99
CA SER A 142 -2.57 13.30 4.64
C SER A 142 -1.08 13.00 4.74
N LEU A 143 -0.62 11.99 4.01
CA LEU A 143 0.76 11.50 4.06
C LEU A 143 1.33 11.51 2.63
N PRO A 144 2.33 12.36 2.33
CA PRO A 144 2.92 12.42 0.99
C PRO A 144 3.63 11.11 0.68
N GLN A 145 3.31 10.53 -0.47
CA GLN A 145 3.90 9.30 -0.96
C GLN A 145 4.86 9.60 -2.10
N ALA A 146 6.12 9.80 -1.74
CA ALA A 146 7.22 10.04 -2.68
C ALA A 146 7.66 8.75 -3.40
N ASP A 147 8.52 8.90 -4.39
CA ASP A 147 9.16 7.78 -5.09
C ASP A 147 9.90 6.87 -4.09
N GLY A 148 9.59 5.58 -4.12
CA GLY A 148 10.13 4.57 -3.22
C GLY A 148 9.48 4.51 -1.82
N SER A 149 8.49 5.36 -1.53
CA SER A 149 7.88 5.41 -0.20
C SER A 149 6.78 4.37 0.00
N ILE A 150 6.68 3.91 1.24
CA ILE A 150 5.67 2.94 1.66
C ILE A 150 4.70 3.59 2.63
N TYR A 151 3.43 3.28 2.44
CA TYR A 151 2.39 3.44 3.45
C TYR A 151 1.72 2.08 3.69
N ALA A 152 1.36 1.81 4.95
CA ALA A 152 0.62 0.62 5.31
C ALA A 152 -0.47 0.92 6.32
N PHE A 153 -1.54 0.14 6.24
CA PHE A 153 -2.67 0.18 7.15
C PHE A 153 -2.81 -1.18 7.82
N ALA A 154 -2.74 -1.18 9.15
CA ALA A 154 -3.07 -2.35 9.95
C ALA A 154 -4.58 -2.63 9.92
N LYS A 155 -4.97 -3.81 10.39
CA LYS A 155 -6.31 -4.38 10.24
C LYS A 155 -7.44 -3.42 10.59
N ASP A 156 -7.47 -2.90 11.81
CA ASP A 156 -8.58 -2.08 12.30
C ASP A 156 -8.53 -0.71 11.63
N THR A 157 -7.33 -0.14 11.46
CA THR A 157 -7.17 1.11 10.69
C THR A 157 -7.75 0.98 9.29
N ASN A 158 -7.42 -0.09 8.57
CA ASN A 158 -7.84 -0.34 7.19
C ASN A 158 -9.37 -0.46 7.05
N ILE A 159 -10.05 -0.94 8.10
CA ILE A 159 -11.52 -1.10 8.14
C ILE A 159 -12.21 0.20 8.57
N LEU A 160 -11.70 0.83 9.64
CA LEU A 160 -12.34 1.95 10.31
C LEU A 160 -12.08 3.27 9.60
N TRP A 161 -10.92 3.41 8.96
CA TRP A 161 -10.49 4.63 8.29
C TRP A 161 -10.59 4.49 6.79
N ARG A 162 -11.53 5.23 6.19
CA ARG A 162 -11.58 5.37 4.73
C ARG A 162 -10.35 6.13 4.27
N HIS A 163 -9.59 5.52 3.38
CA HIS A 163 -8.35 6.04 2.85
C HIS A 163 -8.27 5.85 1.34
N GLY A 164 -7.38 6.58 0.69
CA GLY A 164 -7.10 6.49 -0.73
C GLY A 164 -6.01 7.45 -1.16
N ILE A 165 -5.61 7.35 -2.41
CA ILE A 165 -4.71 8.34 -3.03
C ILE A 165 -5.55 9.51 -3.51
N LEU A 166 -5.22 10.72 -3.07
CA LEU A 166 -5.89 11.94 -3.51
C LEU A 166 -5.61 12.18 -5.00
N GLN A 167 -6.67 12.55 -5.72
CA GLN A 167 -6.52 13.07 -7.07
C GLN A 167 -5.90 14.45 -7.02
N ASP A 168 -5.00 14.74 -7.95
CA ASP A 168 -4.53 16.11 -8.11
C ASP A 168 -5.64 17.00 -8.63
N ASN A 169 -5.71 18.22 -8.11
CA ASN A 169 -6.57 19.27 -8.66
C ASN A 169 -6.09 19.72 -10.04
N LEU A 170 -4.80 19.57 -10.34
CA LEU A 170 -4.17 19.94 -11.60
C LEU A 170 -3.64 18.70 -12.30
N VAL A 171 -3.99 18.53 -13.58
CA VAL A 171 -3.44 17.45 -14.39
C VAL A 171 -1.95 17.73 -14.62
N ARG A 172 -1.10 16.81 -14.17
CA ARG A 172 0.34 16.84 -14.39
C ARG A 172 0.71 15.82 -15.44
N ASN A 173 1.66 16.15 -16.32
CA ASN A 173 2.22 15.21 -17.28
C ASN A 173 3.32 14.35 -16.64
N GLU A 174 2.97 13.69 -15.53
CA GLU A 174 3.86 12.83 -14.76
C GLU A 174 3.09 11.59 -14.30
N GLY A 175 3.70 10.42 -14.41
CA GLY A 175 3.09 9.17 -13.96
C GLY A 175 3.43 8.81 -12.52
N ARG A 176 2.59 7.97 -11.93
CA ARG A 176 2.81 7.32 -10.64
C ARG A 176 2.25 5.91 -10.70
N ILE A 177 3.03 4.93 -10.24
CA ILE A 177 2.58 3.55 -10.08
C ILE A 177 2.49 3.25 -8.58
N SER A 178 1.40 2.60 -8.19
CA SER A 178 1.28 1.98 -6.88
C SER A 178 1.21 0.48 -7.01
N ILE A 179 2.02 -0.22 -6.22
CA ILE A 179 1.85 -1.65 -6.00
C ILE A 179 1.23 -1.83 -4.62
N ILE A 180 0.09 -2.51 -4.57
CA ILE A 180 -0.66 -2.74 -3.33
C ILE A 180 -0.68 -4.23 -3.05
N ALA A 181 -0.20 -4.61 -1.86
CA ALA A 181 -0.24 -5.96 -1.37
C ALA A 181 -1.11 -6.07 -0.11
N TRP A 182 -1.76 -7.21 0.03
CA TRP A 182 -2.54 -7.58 1.20
C TRP A 182 -2.01 -8.88 1.77
N GLY A 183 -2.02 -9.05 3.09
CA GLY A 183 -1.42 -10.23 3.69
C GLY A 183 -1.51 -10.28 5.21
N MET A 184 -0.78 -11.24 5.76
CA MET A 184 -0.71 -11.51 7.19
C MET A 184 0.68 -11.17 7.75
N VAL A 185 0.70 -10.47 8.88
CA VAL A 185 1.88 -10.27 9.74
C VAL A 185 1.57 -10.92 11.08
N ASP A 186 2.35 -11.94 11.46
CA ASP A 186 2.00 -12.87 12.56
C ASP A 186 2.12 -12.26 13.97
N GLN A 187 2.75 -11.09 14.12
CA GLN A 187 3.04 -10.46 15.44
C GLN A 187 2.27 -9.15 15.72
N MET A 188 1.15 -8.94 15.04
CA MET A 188 0.34 -7.74 15.25
C MET A 188 -0.45 -7.81 16.57
N THR A 189 -0.24 -6.84 17.46
CA THR A 189 -0.86 -6.80 18.79
C THR A 189 -2.20 -6.05 18.77
N PRO A 190 -3.30 -6.62 19.25
CA PRO A 190 -4.57 -5.89 19.32
C PRO A 190 -4.50 -4.74 20.34
N VAL A 191 -4.95 -3.53 19.98
CA VAL A 191 -4.95 -2.39 20.92
C VAL A 191 -5.84 -2.63 22.15
N SER A 192 -6.91 -3.44 22.02
CA SER A 192 -7.76 -3.85 23.16
C SER A 192 -7.00 -4.61 24.26
N VAL A 193 -5.84 -5.20 23.94
CA VAL A 193 -4.96 -5.90 24.88
C VAL A 193 -3.85 -4.97 25.41
N ALA A 194 -3.52 -3.89 24.70
CA ALA A 194 -2.53 -2.91 25.15
C ALA A 194 -3.09 -1.96 26.23
N GLU A 195 -4.39 -1.64 26.17
CA GLU A 195 -5.05 -0.76 27.16
C GLU A 195 -5.14 -1.37 28.56
N THR A 196 -5.08 -2.70 28.72
CA THR A 196 -5.13 -3.38 30.02
C THR A 196 -3.80 -3.41 30.77
N VAL A 197 -2.69 -3.01 30.15
CA VAL A 197 -1.34 -3.05 30.75
C VAL A 197 -0.93 -1.70 31.37
N VAL A 198 -1.64 -0.62 31.06
CA VAL A 198 -1.40 0.67 31.71
C VAL A 198 -2.14 0.69 33.05
N GLN A 199 -1.49 0.19 34.09
CA GLN A 199 -1.97 0.46 35.46
C GLN A 199 -1.85 1.97 35.73
N PRO A 200 -2.87 2.57 36.37
CA PRO A 200 -2.79 3.98 36.74
C PRO A 200 -1.61 4.20 37.69
N ILE A 201 -0.83 5.25 37.42
CA ILE A 201 0.25 5.76 38.28
C ILE A 201 -0.36 6.33 39.56
#